data_AF-A0A7H1RNI6-F1
#
_entry.id   AF-A0A7H1RNI6-F1
#
_cell.length_a   1.000
_cell.length_b   1.000
_cell.length_c   1.000
_cell.angle_alpha   90.00
_cell.angle_beta   90.00
_cell.angle_gamma   90.00
#
_symmetry.space_group_name_H-M   'P 1'
#
loop_
_entity.id
_entity.type
_entity.pdbx_description
1 polymer ?
#
loop_
_entity_poly.entity_id
_entity_poly.type
_entity_poly.pdbx_seq_one_letter_code
_entity_poly.pdbx_strand_id
1 'polypeptide(L)'
;MAVCRTCQHPDVERINMELALAPNVHTVAARYDIPRRSLARHRRQCLTQQEIARMRGMSPSQLEVDIDELARKGGQDAYIGLSRLLEECKVQAKRCDTIGQPREAAIYRKLQLDIYDKKLKIAAMYPGRKTVTNNNLVLGDVGMLFDLVDATLRPFPEARRAVADAFARQAQMPPVLEHAA
;
A
#
# COMPACT_ATOMS: atom_id res chain seq x y z
N MET A 1 36.44 13.00 2.18
CA MET A 1 35.59 11.78 2.19
C MET A 1 36.22 10.77 1.23
N ALA A 2 36.50 9.55 1.67
CA ALA A 2 37.11 8.54 0.80
C ALA A 2 36.16 8.20 -0.35
N VAL A 3 36.66 8.32 -1.59
CA VAL A 3 35.90 8.05 -2.81
C VAL A 3 35.57 6.56 -2.87
N CYS A 4 34.30 6.20 -2.64
CA CYS A 4 33.85 4.82 -2.76
C CYS A 4 33.75 4.45 -4.24
N ARG A 5 34.45 3.39 -4.67
CA ARG A 5 34.40 2.90 -6.07
C ARG A 5 32.98 2.52 -6.50
N THR A 6 32.16 2.02 -5.59
CA THR A 6 30.74 1.69 -5.87
C THR A 6 29.92 2.95 -6.17
N CYS A 7 30.23 4.09 -5.54
CA CYS A 7 29.53 5.36 -5.81
C CYS A 7 29.81 5.91 -7.21
N GLN A 8 30.93 5.54 -7.83
CA GLN A 8 31.33 5.98 -9.16
C GLN A 8 30.90 5.00 -10.26
N HIS A 9 30.25 3.90 -9.90
CA HIS A 9 29.79 2.92 -10.87
C HIS A 9 28.59 3.48 -11.66
N PRO A 10 28.53 3.31 -13.00
CA PRO A 10 27.41 3.82 -13.81
C PRO A 10 26.05 3.28 -13.35
N ASP A 11 25.99 2.04 -12.89
CA ASP A 11 24.79 1.42 -12.32
C ASP A 11 24.65 1.58 -10.78
N VAL A 12 25.22 2.62 -10.16
CA VAL A 12 25.20 2.78 -8.68
C VAL A 12 23.80 2.69 -8.08
N GLU A 13 22.78 3.25 -8.75
CA GLU A 13 21.40 3.18 -8.27
C GLU A 13 20.85 1.75 -8.26
N ARG A 14 21.17 0.95 -9.29
CA ARG A 14 20.79 -0.48 -9.35
C ARG A 14 21.52 -1.29 -8.30
N ILE A 15 22.82 -1.04 -8.11
CA ILE A 15 23.62 -1.69 -7.07
C ILE A 15 23.06 -1.35 -5.68
N ASN A 16 22.67 -0.10 -5.43
CA ASN A 16 22.06 0.32 -4.17
C ASN A 16 20.75 -0.40 -3.90
N MET A 17 19.90 -0.52 -4.92
CA MET A 17 18.63 -1.22 -4.83
C MET A 17 18.83 -2.73 -4.60
N GLU A 18 19.74 -3.37 -5.33
CA GLU A 18 20.08 -4.77 -5.10
C GLU A 18 20.72 -5.02 -3.73
N LEU A 19 21.58 -4.13 -3.24
CA LEU A 19 22.14 -4.23 -1.88
C LEU A 19 21.08 -4.02 -0.79
N ALA A 20 20.06 -3.21 -1.06
CA ALA A 20 18.93 -3.03 -0.16
C ALA A 20 18.04 -4.28 -0.12
N LEU A 21 17.76 -4.89 -1.27
CA LEU A 21 16.86 -6.03 -1.42
C LEU A 21 17.52 -7.39 -1.14
N ALA A 22 18.82 -7.54 -1.41
CA ALA A 22 19.49 -8.83 -1.35
C ALA A 22 19.85 -9.25 0.09
N PRO A 23 19.63 -10.54 0.45
CA PRO A 23 20.13 -11.09 1.71
C PRO A 23 21.66 -11.26 1.68
N ASN A 24 22.27 -11.47 0.50
CA ASN A 24 23.70 -11.76 0.36
C ASN A 24 24.40 -10.82 -0.63
N VAL A 25 25.46 -10.15 -0.15
CA VAL A 25 26.33 -9.25 -0.94
C VAL A 25 27.11 -9.99 -2.04
N HIS A 26 27.21 -11.32 -1.94
CA HIS A 26 27.98 -12.16 -2.86
C HIS A 26 27.42 -12.20 -4.29
N THR A 27 26.10 -12.21 -4.44
CA THR A 27 25.44 -12.24 -5.75
C THR A 27 25.61 -10.90 -6.46
N VAL A 28 25.48 -9.79 -5.72
CA VAL A 28 25.70 -8.43 -6.24
C VAL A 28 27.16 -8.22 -6.65
N ALA A 29 28.12 -8.75 -5.87
CA ALA A 29 29.55 -8.68 -6.19
C ALA A 29 29.87 -9.34 -7.54
N ALA A 30 29.34 -10.54 -7.78
CA ALA A 30 29.59 -11.28 -9.02
C ALA A 30 28.89 -10.63 -10.22
N ARG A 31 27.71 -10.05 -10.04
CA ARG A 31 26.91 -9.44 -11.11
C ARG A 31 27.51 -8.16 -11.67
N TYR A 32 28.09 -7.32 -10.81
CA TYR A 32 28.63 -6.02 -11.19
C TYR A 32 30.16 -5.97 -11.21
N ASP A 33 30.82 -7.12 -11.06
CA ASP A 33 32.27 -7.24 -10.95
C ASP A 33 32.89 -6.29 -9.91
N ILE A 34 32.21 -6.15 -8.76
CA ILE A 34 32.66 -5.28 -7.66
C ILE A 34 33.17 -6.14 -6.51
N PRO A 35 34.38 -5.87 -5.96
CA PRO A 35 34.89 -6.59 -4.81
C PRO A 35 33.91 -6.57 -3.63
N ARG A 36 33.62 -7.74 -3.07
CA ARG A 36 32.72 -7.92 -1.92
C ARG A 36 32.99 -6.93 -0.77
N ARG A 37 34.27 -6.70 -0.46
CA ARG A 37 34.69 -5.78 0.61
C ARG A 37 34.29 -4.33 0.31
N SER A 38 34.30 -3.92 -0.97
CA SER A 38 33.85 -2.59 -1.40
C SER A 38 32.33 -2.45 -1.23
N LEU A 39 31.56 -3.45 -1.67
CA LEU A 39 30.10 -3.45 -1.51
C LEU A 39 29.67 -3.51 -0.04
N ALA A 40 30.34 -4.30 0.79
CA ALA A 40 30.06 -4.37 2.23
C ALA A 40 30.36 -3.03 2.92
N ARG A 41 31.43 -2.34 2.52
CA ARG A 41 31.76 -0.99 3.02
C ARG A 41 30.73 0.04 2.55
N HIS A 42 30.40 0.03 1.27
CA HIS A 42 29.39 0.89 0.66
C HIS A 42 28.03 0.74 1.35
N ARG A 43 27.57 -0.49 1.58
CA ARG A 43 26.31 -0.76 2.28
C ARG A 43 26.30 -0.22 3.72
N ARG A 44 27.44 -0.18 4.41
CA ARG A 44 27.54 0.32 5.80
C ARG A 44 27.71 1.84 5.89
N GLN A 45 28.38 2.45 4.91
CA GLN A 45 28.84 3.84 4.99
C GLN A 45 28.09 4.79 4.06
N CYS A 46 27.51 4.28 2.98
CA CYS A 46 26.88 5.08 1.92
C CYS A 46 25.38 4.81 1.76
N LEU A 47 24.85 3.77 2.41
CA LEU A 47 23.42 3.47 2.45
C LEU A 47 22.93 3.60 3.88
N THR A 48 22.19 4.68 4.16
CA THR A 48 21.55 4.85 5.46
C THR A 48 20.43 3.84 5.65
N GLN A 49 20.07 3.53 6.90
CA GLN A 49 18.94 2.65 7.19
C GLN A 49 17.62 3.19 6.64
N GLN A 50 17.44 4.51 6.60
CA GLN A 50 16.28 5.15 5.98
C GLN A 50 16.27 4.97 4.45
N GLU A 51 17.40 5.09 3.77
CA GLU A 51 17.49 4.82 2.33
C GLU A 51 17.29 3.35 2.01
N ILE A 52 17.83 2.44 2.83
CA ILE A 52 17.59 1.01 2.71
C ILE A 52 16.10 0.72 2.92
N ALA A 53 15.48 1.28 3.96
CA ALA A 53 14.04 1.11 4.22
C ALA A 53 13.18 1.72 3.10
N ARG A 54 13.56 2.88 2.55
CA ARG A 54 12.88 3.53 1.43
C ARG A 54 13.02 2.72 0.13
N MET A 55 14.20 2.18 -0.15
CA MET A 55 14.43 1.30 -1.31
C MET A 55 13.79 -0.07 -1.13
N ARG A 56 13.62 -0.51 0.12
CA ARG A 56 12.86 -1.70 0.49
C ARG A 56 11.37 -1.50 0.53
N GLY A 57 10.85 -0.27 0.53
CA GLY A 57 9.43 -0.04 0.77
C GLY A 57 8.58 -0.70 -0.31
N MET A 58 7.86 -1.79 -0.08
CA MET A 58 7.92 -2.83 0.95
C MET A 58 8.25 -4.12 0.19
N SER A 59 9.00 -5.08 0.76
CA SER A 59 9.17 -6.36 0.06
C SER A 59 7.78 -6.98 -0.15
N PRO A 60 7.54 -7.72 -1.25
CA PRO A 60 6.22 -8.32 -1.48
C PRO A 60 5.69 -9.13 -0.29
N SER A 61 6.59 -9.81 0.42
CA SER A 61 6.28 -10.54 1.65
C SER A 61 5.80 -9.67 2.82
N GLN A 62 6.28 -8.44 2.95
CA GLN A 62 5.81 -7.50 3.99
C GLN A 62 4.43 -6.95 3.62
N LEU A 63 4.21 -6.65 2.34
CA LEU A 63 2.89 -6.23 1.85
C LEU A 63 1.84 -7.31 2.10
N GLU A 64 2.14 -8.58 1.81
CA GLU A 64 1.22 -9.69 2.10
C GLU A 64 0.78 -9.71 3.57
N VAL A 65 1.72 -9.54 4.50
CA VAL A 65 1.44 -9.50 5.95
C VAL A 65 0.56 -8.30 6.31
N ASP A 66 0.86 -7.11 5.79
CA ASP A 66 0.11 -5.89 6.05
C ASP A 66 -1.32 -5.97 5.47
N ILE A 67 -1.47 -6.55 4.28
CA ILE A 67 -2.77 -6.82 3.64
C ILE A 67 -3.63 -7.71 4.53
N ASP A 68 -3.04 -8.79 5.07
CA ASP A 68 -3.74 -9.72 5.96
C ASP A 68 -4.08 -9.11 7.31
N GLU A 69 -3.23 -8.23 7.85
CA GLU A 69 -3.52 -7.51 9.08
C GLU A 69 -4.66 -6.50 8.89
N LEU A 70 -4.62 -5.69 7.84
CA LEU A 70 -5.67 -4.73 7.51
C LEU A 70 -7.00 -5.44 7.25
N ALA A 71 -6.98 -6.53 6.48
CA ALA A 71 -8.19 -7.31 6.23
C ALA A 71 -8.82 -7.88 7.51
N ARG A 72 -8.00 -8.26 8.50
CA ARG A 72 -8.47 -8.74 9.81
C ARG A 72 -9.09 -7.63 10.66
N LYS A 73 -8.57 -6.40 10.60
CA LYS A 73 -9.11 -5.24 11.35
C LYS A 73 -10.52 -4.87 10.88
N GLY A 74 -10.82 -5.05 9.59
CA GLY A 74 -12.14 -4.76 9.01
C GLY A 74 -12.54 -3.27 9.06
N GLY A 75 -13.72 -2.96 8.53
CA GLY A 75 -14.28 -1.60 8.57
C GLY A 75 -13.60 -0.58 7.64
N GLN A 76 -13.83 0.70 7.91
CA GLN A 76 -13.41 1.83 7.07
C GLN A 76 -11.88 2.00 7.04
N ASP A 77 -11.20 1.87 8.18
CA ASP A 77 -9.74 2.03 8.25
C ASP A 77 -9.00 0.93 7.47
N ALA A 78 -9.52 -0.30 7.51
CA ALA A 78 -9.00 -1.39 6.68
C ALA A 78 -9.15 -1.08 5.19
N TYR A 79 -10.29 -0.52 4.78
CA TYR A 79 -10.54 -0.16 3.38
C TYR A 79 -9.60 0.97 2.91
N ILE A 80 -9.41 2.01 3.72
CA ILE A 80 -8.48 3.12 3.42
C ILE A 80 -7.04 2.60 3.36
N GLY A 81 -6.63 1.78 4.34
CA GLY A 81 -5.28 1.19 4.37
C GLY A 81 -5.00 0.31 3.15
N LEU A 82 -5.93 -0.56 2.78
CA LEU A 82 -5.80 -1.40 1.57
C LEU A 82 -5.78 -0.55 0.29
N SER A 83 -6.52 0.56 0.24
CA SER A 83 -6.49 1.48 -0.91
C SER A 83 -5.13 2.14 -1.08
N ARG A 84 -4.49 2.51 0.03
CA ARG A 84 -3.12 3.04 0.01
C ARG A 84 -2.11 1.99 -0.45
N LEU A 85 -2.19 0.76 0.08
CA LEU A 85 -1.31 -0.34 -0.35
C LEU A 85 -1.48 -0.68 -1.83
N LEU A 86 -2.69 -0.55 -2.38
CA LEU A 86 -2.95 -0.77 -3.79
C LEU A 86 -2.17 0.20 -4.67
N GLU A 87 -2.17 1.49 -4.33
CA GLU A 87 -1.40 2.50 -5.06
C GLU A 87 0.11 2.30 -4.90
N GLU A 88 0.56 1.93 -3.71
CA GLU A 88 1.98 1.59 -3.47
C GLU A 88 2.41 0.39 -4.34
N CYS A 89 1.59 -0.66 -4.45
CA CYS A 89 1.86 -1.79 -5.34
C CYS A 89 1.89 -1.40 -6.83
N LYS A 90 1.05 -0.46 -7.28
CA LYS A 90 1.08 0.05 -8.66
C LYS A 90 2.38 0.80 -8.96
N VAL A 91 2.80 1.67 -8.04
CA VAL A 91 4.05 2.41 -8.15
C VAL A 91 5.25 1.46 -8.21
N GLN A 92 5.28 0.45 -7.34
CA GLN A 92 6.39 -0.52 -7.33
C GLN A 92 6.39 -1.43 -8.56
N ALA A 93 5.23 -1.90 -9.02
CA ALA A 93 5.15 -2.68 -10.25
C ALA A 93 5.72 -1.90 -11.46
N LYS A 94 5.30 -0.63 -11.62
CA LYS A 94 5.80 0.25 -12.70
C LYS A 94 7.30 0.52 -12.57
N ARG A 95 7.80 0.68 -11.34
CA ARG A 95 9.23 0.84 -11.09
C ARG A 95 10.00 -0.42 -11.49
N CYS A 96 9.53 -1.61 -11.08
CA CYS A 96 10.11 -2.90 -11.46
C CYS A 96 10.14 -3.10 -12.98
N ASP A 97 9.08 -2.73 -13.70
CA ASP A 97 9.07 -2.76 -15.17
C ASP A 97 10.16 -1.84 -15.75
N THR A 98 10.28 -0.61 -15.23
CA THR A 98 11.24 0.40 -15.71
C THR A 98 12.70 -0.04 -15.52
N ILE A 99 12.98 -0.73 -14.41
CA ILE A 99 14.34 -1.22 -14.09
C ILE A 99 14.66 -2.60 -14.69
N GLY A 100 13.72 -3.22 -15.41
CA GLY A 100 13.92 -4.52 -16.07
C GLY A 100 13.78 -5.73 -15.14
N GLN A 101 12.90 -5.65 -14.13
CA GLN A 101 12.61 -6.71 -13.16
C GLN A 101 11.17 -7.24 -13.34
N PRO A 102 10.90 -8.02 -14.40
CA PRO A 102 9.53 -8.43 -14.76
C PRO A 102 8.93 -9.44 -13.76
N ARG A 103 9.76 -10.23 -13.06
CA ARG A 103 9.28 -11.20 -12.07
C ARG A 103 8.72 -10.49 -10.85
N GLU A 104 9.45 -9.51 -10.33
CA GLU A 104 9.05 -8.69 -9.20
C GLU A 104 7.83 -7.83 -9.53
N ALA A 105 7.78 -7.27 -10.75
CA ALA A 105 6.60 -6.56 -11.24
C ALA A 105 5.35 -7.45 -11.24
N ALA A 106 5.47 -8.71 -11.68
CA ALA A 106 4.36 -9.67 -11.66
C ALA A 106 3.86 -9.98 -10.24
N ILE A 107 4.77 -10.04 -9.25
CA ILE A 107 4.40 -10.24 -7.85
C ILE A 107 3.57 -9.05 -7.34
N TYR A 108 4.04 -7.81 -7.55
CA TYR A 108 3.26 -6.63 -7.13
C TYR A 108 1.91 -6.53 -7.84
N ARG A 109 1.81 -6.94 -9.11
CA ARG A 109 0.52 -7.01 -9.82
C ARG A 109 -0.42 -8.08 -9.24
N LYS A 110 0.11 -9.22 -8.82
CA LYS A 110 -0.67 -10.24 -8.12
C LYS A 110 -1.21 -9.69 -6.79
N LEU A 111 -0.37 -9.00 -6.03
CA LEU A 111 -0.80 -8.34 -4.78
C LEU A 111 -1.89 -7.29 -5.01
N GLN A 112 -1.86 -6.56 -6.13
CA GLN A 112 -2.94 -5.63 -6.47
C GLN A 112 -4.30 -6.36 -6.60
N LEU A 113 -4.32 -7.54 -7.23
CA LEU A 113 -5.53 -8.36 -7.34
C LEU A 113 -6.00 -8.85 -5.97
N ASP A 114 -5.08 -9.34 -5.14
CA ASP A 114 -5.40 -9.82 -3.79
C ASP A 114 -5.95 -8.71 -2.89
N ILE A 115 -5.39 -7.49 -2.98
CA ILE A 115 -5.89 -6.30 -2.31
C ILE A 115 -7.30 -5.96 -2.79
N TYR A 116 -7.53 -6.00 -4.11
CA TYR A 116 -8.83 -5.69 -4.71
C TYR A 116 -9.92 -6.64 -4.21
N ASP A 117 -9.64 -7.94 -4.21
CA ASP A 117 -10.55 -8.97 -3.68
C ASP A 117 -10.89 -8.76 -2.21
N LYS A 118 -9.89 -8.42 -1.37
CA LYS A 118 -10.10 -8.14 0.05
C LYS A 118 -10.91 -6.86 0.26
N LYS A 119 -10.66 -5.80 -0.52
CA LYS A 119 -11.47 -4.58 -0.50
C LYS A 119 -12.93 -4.85 -0.84
N LEU A 120 -13.20 -5.64 -1.87
CA LEU A 120 -14.58 -6.01 -2.26
C LEU A 120 -15.28 -6.83 -1.16
N LYS A 121 -14.56 -7.75 -0.51
CA LYS A 121 -15.08 -8.53 0.63
C LYS A 121 -15.44 -7.63 1.81
N ILE A 122 -14.61 -6.64 2.13
CA ILE A 122 -14.88 -5.66 3.21
C ILE A 122 -16.05 -4.75 2.84
N ALA A 123 -16.11 -4.29 1.59
CA ALA A 123 -17.21 -3.46 1.08
C ALA A 123 -18.53 -4.23 0.89
N ALA A 124 -18.61 -5.50 1.31
CA ALA A 124 -19.78 -6.38 1.19
C ALA A 124 -20.29 -6.60 -0.24
N MET A 125 -19.45 -6.37 -1.26
CA MET A 125 -19.80 -6.54 -2.69
C MET A 125 -19.72 -8.00 -3.18
N TYR A 126 -19.47 -8.97 -2.30
CA TYR A 126 -19.48 -10.39 -2.66
C TYR A 126 -20.94 -10.90 -2.72
N PRO A 127 -21.41 -11.40 -3.86
CA PRO A 127 -22.75 -11.97 -3.96
C PRO A 127 -22.79 -13.26 -3.13
N GLY A 128 -23.50 -13.23 -2.00
CA GLY A 128 -23.65 -14.39 -1.11
C GLY A 128 -23.72 -14.10 0.39
N ARG A 129 -23.39 -12.89 0.86
CA ARG A 129 -23.79 -12.48 2.22
C ARG A 129 -25.28 -12.19 2.20
N LYS A 130 -26.04 -12.86 3.09
CA LYS A 130 -27.45 -12.58 3.34
C LYS A 130 -27.60 -11.09 3.66
N THR A 131 -27.96 -10.34 2.64
CA THR A 131 -28.52 -9.00 2.72
C THR A 131 -29.67 -9.09 3.70
N VAL A 132 -29.49 -8.50 4.88
CA VAL A 132 -30.64 -8.11 5.69
C VAL A 132 -31.36 -7.07 4.84
N THR A 133 -32.53 -7.45 4.36
CA THR A 133 -33.42 -6.65 3.53
C THR A 133 -33.76 -5.38 4.29
N ASN A 134 -33.03 -4.30 4.06
CA ASN A 134 -33.45 -2.99 4.49
C ASN A 134 -32.95 -1.95 3.48
N ASN A 135 -33.77 -1.71 2.45
CA ASN A 135 -33.85 -0.52 1.58
C ASN A 135 -32.56 0.20 1.11
N ASN A 136 -31.38 -0.41 1.17
CA ASN A 136 -30.14 0.16 0.63
C ASN A 136 -30.02 0.01 -0.90
N LEU A 137 -31.06 -0.51 -1.56
CA LEU A 137 -31.13 -0.64 -3.02
C LEU A 137 -31.17 0.72 -3.77
N VAL A 138 -31.20 1.85 -3.05
CA VAL A 138 -31.12 3.20 -3.63
C VAL A 138 -29.74 3.86 -3.45
N LEU A 139 -28.83 3.28 -2.66
CA LEU A 139 -27.46 3.80 -2.52
C LEU A 139 -26.48 2.81 -3.15
N GLY A 140 -26.58 2.66 -4.47
CA GLY A 140 -25.73 1.77 -5.27
C GLY A 140 -24.23 2.03 -5.14
N ASP A 141 -23.81 3.13 -4.52
CA ASP A 141 -22.41 3.37 -4.21
C ASP A 141 -22.25 4.42 -3.09
N VAL A 142 -22.46 4.00 -1.84
CA VAL A 142 -22.23 4.87 -0.67
C VAL A 142 -20.78 5.39 -0.67
N GLY A 143 -19.83 4.62 -1.21
CA GLY A 143 -18.44 5.04 -1.38
C GLY A 143 -18.32 6.21 -2.35
N MET A 144 -18.94 6.11 -3.53
CA MET A 144 -19.01 7.22 -4.49
C MET A 144 -19.69 8.46 -3.89
N LEU A 145 -20.72 8.30 -3.06
CA LEU A 145 -21.36 9.43 -2.39
C LEU A 145 -20.38 10.14 -1.43
N PHE A 146 -19.62 9.38 -0.63
CA PHE A 146 -18.61 9.95 0.25
C PHE A 146 -17.47 10.61 -0.53
N ASP A 147 -16.99 9.98 -1.60
CA ASP A 147 -15.95 10.55 -2.47
C ASP A 147 -16.43 11.85 -3.14
N LEU A 148 -17.70 11.90 -3.58
CA LEU A 148 -18.31 13.10 -4.17
C LEU A 148 -18.45 14.23 -3.15
N VAL A 149 -18.93 13.91 -1.93
CA VAL A 149 -19.07 14.89 -0.85
C VAL A 149 -17.70 15.42 -0.41
N ASP A 150 -16.68 14.56 -0.29
CA ASP A 150 -15.33 14.98 0.09
C ASP A 150 -14.67 15.84 -1.00
N ALA A 151 -14.85 15.48 -2.27
CA ALA A 151 -14.36 16.27 -3.40
C ALA A 151 -15.05 17.65 -3.49
N THR A 152 -16.37 17.69 -3.25
CA THR A 152 -17.17 18.93 -3.34
C THR A 152 -16.87 19.89 -2.18
N LEU A 153 -16.64 19.36 -0.98
CA LEU A 153 -16.39 20.17 0.23
C LEU A 153 -14.90 20.52 0.42
N ARG A 154 -14.01 20.07 -0.48
CA ARG A 154 -12.56 20.36 -0.42
C ARG A 154 -12.22 21.86 -0.28
N PRO A 155 -12.92 22.81 -0.92
CA PRO A 155 -12.67 24.24 -0.75
C PRO A 155 -13.23 24.83 0.57
N PHE A 156 -14.12 24.10 1.26
CA PHE A 156 -14.85 24.58 2.44
C PHE A 156 -14.56 23.70 3.66
N PRO A 157 -13.42 23.90 4.35
CA PRO A 157 -12.97 23.02 5.42
C PRO A 157 -13.92 23.00 6.64
N GLU A 158 -14.65 24.08 6.89
CA GLU A 158 -15.63 24.18 7.97
C GLU A 158 -16.87 23.32 7.72
N ALA A 159 -17.39 23.33 6.48
CA ALA A 159 -18.50 22.48 6.08
C ALA A 159 -18.10 21.00 6.11
N ARG A 160 -16.87 20.67 5.71
CA ARG A 160 -16.32 19.32 5.79
C ARG A 160 -16.28 18.80 7.24
N ARG A 161 -15.88 19.64 8.20
CA ARG A 161 -15.90 19.29 9.63
C ARG A 161 -17.32 19.07 10.15
N ALA A 162 -18.25 19.97 9.82
CA ALA A 162 -19.64 19.85 10.26
C ALA A 162 -20.31 18.56 9.73
N VAL A 163 -20.01 18.17 8.49
CA VAL A 163 -20.50 16.92 7.89
C VAL A 163 -19.88 15.70 8.58
N ALA A 164 -18.57 15.71 8.84
CA ALA A 164 -17.90 14.64 9.58
C ALA A 164 -18.46 14.48 11.01
N ASP A 165 -18.71 15.59 11.71
CA ASP A 165 -19.30 15.59 13.05
C ASP A 165 -20.74 15.05 13.05
N ALA A 166 -21.53 15.35 12.01
CA ALA A 166 -22.88 14.80 11.86
C ALA A 166 -22.86 13.28 11.69
N PHE A 167 -21.94 12.74 10.87
CA PHE A 167 -21.77 11.30 10.72
C PHE A 167 -21.27 10.62 12.00
N ALA A 168 -20.34 11.26 12.72
CA ALA A 168 -19.85 10.75 14.00
C ALA A 168 -20.98 10.67 15.05
N ARG A 169 -21.87 11.67 15.10
CA ARG A 169 -23.07 11.64 15.96
C ARG A 169 -24.04 10.55 15.54
N GLN A 170 -24.27 10.36 14.24
CA GLN A 170 -25.13 9.29 13.73
C GLN A 170 -24.61 7.90 14.12
N ALA A 171 -23.29 7.69 14.11
CA ALA A 171 -22.66 6.43 14.52
C ALA A 171 -22.81 6.13 16.02
N GLN A 172 -23.07 7.15 16.84
CA GLN A 172 -23.28 7.03 18.29
C GLN A 172 -24.76 6.92 18.67
N MET A 173 -25.68 7.13 17.73
CA MET A 173 -27.10 6.93 18.01
C MET A 173 -27.38 5.44 18.19
N PRO A 174 -28.09 5.04 19.27
CA PRO A 174 -28.49 3.66 19.44
C PRO A 174 -29.36 3.24 18.24
N PRO A 175 -29.30 1.98 17.80
CA PRO A 175 -30.18 1.50 16.75
C PRO A 175 -31.61 1.77 17.19
N VAL A 176 -32.37 2.51 16.36
CA VAL A 176 -33.80 2.69 16.55
C VAL A 176 -34.40 1.29 16.46
N LEU A 177 -34.66 0.68 17.62
CA LEU A 177 -35.47 -0.52 17.70
C LEU A 177 -36.87 -0.10 17.26
N GLU A 178 -37.16 -0.30 15.98
CA GLU A 178 -38.53 -0.31 15.49
C GLU A 178 -39.23 -1.49 16.19
N HIS A 179 -39.89 -1.17 17.30
CA HIS A 179 -40.96 -1.99 17.82
C HIS A 179 -42.10 -1.97 16.78
N ALA A 180 -42.25 -3.07 16.07
CA ALA A 180 -43.48 -3.45 15.39
C ALA A 180 -43.59 -4.98 15.58
N ALA A 181 -44.33 -5.44 16.59
CA ALA A 181 -45.79 -5.64 16.59
C ALA A 181 -46.18 -6.80 15.65
#